data_AF-A0A5J4QXP7-F1
#
_entry.id   AF-A0A5J4QXP7-F1
#
_cell.length_a   1.000
_cell.length_b   1.000
_cell.length_c   1.000
_cell.angle_alpha   90.00
_cell.angle_beta   90.00
_cell.angle_gamma   90.00
#
_symmetry.space_group_name_H-M   'P 1'
#
loop_
_entity.id
_entity.type
_entity.pdbx_description
1 polymer ?
#
loop_
_entity_poly.entity_id
_entity_poly.type
_entity_poly.pdbx_seq_one_letter_code
_entity_poly.pdbx_strand_id
1 'polypeptide(L)'
;MDGASWHRGDKLKKWENIIPLFQPAYSPQVNPIESLWHPIREKGKFKNTTFHSLGEVENRLVQVIINTLDRNTLKSITLFNWIKTAI
;
A
#
# COMPACT_ATOMS: atom_id res chain seq x y z
N MET A 1 4.85 -3.52 -8.06
CA MET A 1 3.43 -3.60 -8.43
C MET A 1 3.04 -5.07 -8.59
N ASP A 2 1.81 -5.39 -8.22
CA ASP A 2 1.25 -6.71 -8.49
C ASP A 2 0.96 -6.92 -9.99
N GLY A 3 0.50 -8.11 -10.34
CA GLY A 3 0.17 -8.48 -11.72
C GLY A 3 -1.23 -8.09 -12.19
N ALA A 4 -1.93 -7.16 -11.53
CA ALA A 4 -3.26 -6.74 -11.97
C ALA A 4 -3.23 -6.23 -13.42
N SER A 5 -4.28 -6.51 -14.19
CA SER A 5 -4.34 -6.17 -15.63
C SER A 5 -4.14 -4.67 -15.88
N TRP A 6 -4.58 -3.83 -14.95
CA TRP A 6 -4.40 -2.37 -14.99
C TRP A 6 -2.95 -1.91 -14.78
N HIS A 7 -2.08 -2.75 -14.21
CA HIS A 7 -0.65 -2.46 -14.03
C HIS A 7 0.22 -2.89 -15.22
N ARG A 8 -0.34 -3.64 -16.19
CA ARG A 8 0.40 -4.19 -17.34
C ARG A 8 -0.20 -3.86 -18.72
N GLY A 9 -1.26 -3.06 -18.78
CA GLY A 9 -1.90 -2.74 -20.05
C GLY A 9 -1.04 -1.88 -20.97
N ASP A 10 -1.22 -2.04 -22.28
CA ASP A 10 -0.51 -1.28 -23.33
C ASP A 10 -0.71 0.25 -23.24
N LYS A 11 -1.72 0.67 -22.49
CA LYS A 11 -2.04 2.07 -22.19
C LYS A 11 -1.25 2.64 -21.00
N LEU A 12 -0.40 1.85 -20.33
CA LEU A 12 0.52 2.43 -19.35
C LEU A 12 1.41 3.43 -20.06
N LYS A 13 1.25 4.70 -19.70
CA LYS A 13 2.14 5.76 -20.14
C LYS A 13 3.56 5.31 -19.84
N LYS A 14 4.43 5.35 -20.86
CA LYS A 14 5.87 5.29 -20.62
C LYS A 14 6.23 6.53 -19.80
N TRP A 15 6.73 6.30 -18.60
CA TRP A 15 7.24 7.34 -17.73
C TRP A 15 8.73 7.52 -18.05
N GLU A 16 9.18 8.76 -18.21
CA GLU A 16 10.58 9.04 -18.56
C GLU A 16 11.55 8.67 -17.43
N ASN A 17 11.10 8.76 -16.18
CA ASN A 17 11.95 8.63 -14.98
C ASN A 17 11.41 7.62 -13.95
N ILE A 18 10.51 6.71 -14.35
CA ILE A 18 9.93 5.70 -13.45
C ILE A 18 10.05 4.33 -14.11
N ILE A 19 10.72 3.41 -13.43
CA ILE A 19 10.83 2.01 -13.83
C ILE A 19 9.91 1.17 -12.93
N PRO A 20 8.84 0.57 -13.48
CA PRO A 20 7.96 -0.28 -12.69
C PRO A 20 8.64 -1.62 -12.39
N LEU A 21 8.79 -1.94 -11.09
CA LEU A 21 9.19 -3.27 -10.63
C LEU A 21 7.95 -4.12 -10.39
N PHE A 22 7.84 -5.25 -11.08
CA PHE A 22 6.72 -6.19 -10.93
C PHE A 22 7.12 -7.32 -10.00
N GLN A 23 6.23 -7.64 -9.05
CA GLN A 23 6.44 -8.77 -8.16
C GLN A 23 6.04 -10.09 -8.85
N PRO A 24 6.54 -11.23 -8.34
CA PRO A 24 6.12 -12.56 -8.80
C PRO A 24 4.61 -12.78 -8.63
N ALA A 25 4.04 -13.68 -9.43
CA ALA A 25 2.63 -14.04 -9.34
C ALA A 25 2.29 -14.58 -7.93
N TYR A 26 1.08 -14.28 -7.45
CA TYR A 26 0.52 -14.78 -6.19
C TYR A 26 1.44 -14.57 -4.95
N SER A 27 2.23 -13.49 -4.95
CA SER A 27 3.21 -13.24 -3.89
C SER A 27 2.90 -11.96 -3.08
N PRO A 28 1.78 -11.92 -2.32
CA PRO A 28 1.45 -10.74 -1.51
C PRO A 28 2.50 -10.44 -0.42
N GLN A 29 3.21 -11.45 0.07
CA GLN A 29 4.23 -11.34 1.11
C GLN A 29 5.45 -10.48 0.71
N VAL A 30 5.66 -10.26 -0.59
CA VAL A 30 6.74 -9.37 -1.07
C VAL A 30 6.23 -7.98 -1.44
N ASN A 31 4.93 -7.73 -1.32
CA ASN A 31 4.29 -6.47 -1.67
C ASN A 31 4.23 -5.54 -0.46
N PRO A 32 4.93 -4.39 -0.44
CA PRO A 32 4.99 -3.53 0.74
C PRO A 32 3.64 -2.96 1.16
N ILE A 33 2.71 -2.76 0.22
CA ILE A 33 1.36 -2.26 0.52
C ILE A 33 0.57 -3.24 1.40
N GLU A 34 0.83 -4.54 1.28
CA GLU A 34 0.15 -5.55 2.09
C GLU A 34 0.53 -5.45 3.57
N SER A 35 1.78 -5.06 3.86
CA SER A 35 2.22 -4.74 5.23
C SER A 35 1.52 -3.52 5.83
N LEU A 36 1.01 -2.60 5.00
CA LEU A 36 0.32 -1.39 5.47
C LEU A 36 -1.13 -1.68 5.88
N TRP A 37 -1.78 -2.65 5.25
CA TRP A 37 -3.18 -2.97 5.57
C TRP A 37 -3.37 -3.50 6.98
N HIS A 38 -2.38 -4.21 7.51
CA HIS A 38 -2.45 -4.75 8.87
C HIS A 38 -2.60 -3.66 9.95
N PRO A 39 -1.67 -2.69 10.12
CA PRO A 39 -1.83 -1.63 11.10
C PRO A 39 -3.06 -0.75 10.84
N ILE A 40 -3.42 -0.50 9.57
CA ILE A 40 -4.62 0.28 9.23
C ILE A 40 -5.89 -0.42 9.74
N ARG A 41 -6.03 -1.73 9.53
CA ARG A 41 -7.19 -2.49 10.02
C ARG A 41 -7.20 -2.60 11.54
N GLU A 42 -6.08 -2.95 12.14
CA GLU A 42 -5.99 -3.22 13.58
C GLU A 42 -6.15 -1.94 14.41
N LYS A 43 -5.50 -0.85 14.01
CA LYS A 43 -5.55 0.43 14.74
C LYS A 43 -6.67 1.35 14.26
N GLY A 44 -7.17 1.14 13.05
CA GLY A 44 -8.09 2.06 12.40
C GLY A 44 -9.55 1.93 12.76
N LYS A 45 -9.91 0.96 13.62
CA LYS A 45 -11.29 0.71 14.05
C LYS A 45 -12.26 0.58 12.86
N PHE A 46 -11.81 -0.05 11.78
CA PHE A 46 -12.66 -0.36 10.62
C PHE A 46 -13.51 -1.60 10.86
N LYS A 47 -13.01 -2.55 11.66
CA LYS A 47 -13.73 -3.77 12.01
C LYS A 47 -14.95 -3.42 12.86
N ASN A 48 -16.11 -3.95 12.47
CA ASN A 48 -17.40 -3.76 13.16
C ASN A 48 -17.85 -2.29 13.27
N THR A 49 -17.37 -1.44 12.37
CA THR A 49 -17.78 -0.03 12.28
C THR A 49 -18.58 0.17 11.00
N THR A 50 -19.78 0.73 11.12
CA THR A 50 -20.55 1.21 9.99
C THR A 50 -20.23 2.68 9.74
N PHE A 51 -20.29 3.10 8.48
CA PHE A 51 -20.07 4.46 8.04
C PHE A 51 -21.29 4.92 7.23
N HIS A 52 -21.67 6.18 7.37
CA HIS A 52 -22.86 6.73 6.70
C HIS A 52 -22.57 7.23 5.28
N SER A 53 -21.29 7.40 4.93
CA SER A 53 -20.86 7.82 3.60
C SER A 53 -19.46 7.32 3.27
N LEU A 54 -19.12 7.35 1.98
CA LEU A 54 -17.75 7.09 1.54
C LEU A 54 -16.76 8.10 2.13
N GLY A 55 -17.16 9.37 2.24
CA GLY A 55 -16.32 10.42 2.82
C GLY A 55 -15.94 10.15 4.28
N GLU A 56 -16.82 9.51 5.06
CA GLU A 56 -16.46 9.10 6.43
C GLU A 56 -15.41 7.99 6.46
N VAL A 57 -15.47 7.04 5.52
CA VAL A 57 -14.47 5.97 5.37
C VAL A 57 -13.11 6.58 5.00
N GLU A 58 -13.09 7.50 4.04
CA GLU A 58 -11.88 8.20 3.59
C GLU A 58 -11.26 9.04 4.71
N ASN A 59 -12.08 9.85 5.40
CA ASN A 59 -11.62 10.66 6.53
C ASN A 59 -11.06 9.77 7.66
N ARG A 60 -11.72 8.65 7.96
CA ARG A 60 -11.20 7.67 8.92
C ARG A 60 -9.84 7.14 8.47
N LEU A 61 -9.71 6.74 7.21
CA LEU A 61 -8.46 6.19 6.66
C LEU A 61 -7.31 7.19 6.77
N VAL A 62 -7.53 8.44 6.37
CA VAL A 62 -6.53 9.51 6.48
C VAL A 62 -6.09 9.71 7.93
N GLN A 63 -7.05 9.82 8.85
CA GLN A 63 -6.75 9.96 10.28
C GLN A 63 -5.91 8.80 10.82
N VAL A 64 -6.22 7.57 10.42
CA VAL A 64 -5.49 6.38 10.87
C VAL A 64 -4.06 6.41 10.32
N ILE A 65 -3.88 6.72 9.04
CA ILE A 65 -2.55 6.80 8.43
C ILE A 65 -1.70 7.85 9.15
N ILE A 66 -2.21 9.07 9.32
CA ILE A 66 -1.47 10.18 9.96
C ILE A 66 -1.08 9.82 11.41
N ASN A 67 -2.01 9.20 12.16
CA ASN A 67 -1.81 8.97 13.59
C ASN A 67 -1.03 7.68 13.91
N THR A 68 -0.89 6.75 12.96
CA THR A 68 -0.33 5.41 13.25
C THR A 68 0.89 5.03 12.43
N LEU A 69 1.16 5.75 11.34
CA LEU A 69 2.22 5.42 10.38
C LEU A 69 3.22 6.57 10.26
N ASP A 70 3.99 6.79 11.33
CA ASP A 70 5.14 7.69 11.24
C ASP A 70 6.22 7.15 10.29
N ARG A 71 7.17 8.00 9.89
CA ARG A 71 8.20 7.66 8.90
C ARG A 71 9.01 6.42 9.29
N ASN A 72 9.36 6.25 10.57
CA ASN A 72 10.18 5.12 11.02
C ASN A 72 9.37 3.82 10.98
N THR A 73 8.12 3.88 11.43
CA THR A 73 7.18 2.74 11.35
C THR A 73 6.91 2.33 9.90
N LEU A 74 6.64 3.29 9.02
CA LEU A 74 6.46 3.02 7.59
C LEU A 74 7.70 2.33 6.99
N LYS A 75 8.89 2.88 7.26
CA LYS A 75 10.13 2.31 6.75
C LYS A 75 10.37 0.89 7.28
N SER A 76 10.09 0.63 8.55
CA SER A 76 10.36 -0.69 9.15
C SER A 76 9.46 -1.80 8.58
N ILE A 77 8.23 -1.49 8.19
CA ILE A 77 7.27 -2.49 7.68
C ILE A 77 7.23 -2.61 6.15
N THR A 78 7.73 -1.59 5.42
CA THR A 78 7.67 -1.56 3.94
C THR A 78 9.03 -1.68 3.25
N LEU A 79 10.14 -1.31 3.91
CA LEU A 79 11.47 -1.33 3.28
C LEU A 79 12.11 -2.73 3.36
N PHE A 80 11.62 -3.62 2.51
CA PHE A 80 12.19 -4.95 2.37
C PHE A 80 13.62 -4.92 1.82
N ASN A 81 14.40 -5.96 2.12
CA ASN A 81 15.79 -6.03 1.69
C ASN A 81 15.94 -5.96 0.16
N TRP A 82 15.02 -6.59 -0.59
CA TRP A 82 15.05 -6.52 -2.06
C TRP A 82 14.83 -5.11 -2.60
N ILE A 83 14.05 -4.27 -1.89
CA ILE A 83 13.85 -2.87 -2.26
C ILE A 83 15.13 -2.09 -2.03
N LYS A 84 15.83 -2.34 -0.90
CA LYS A 84 17.12 -1.70 -0.60
C LYS A 84 18.19 -2.03 -1.65
N THR A 85 18.11 -3.20 -2.28
CA THR A 85 19.01 -3.60 -3.36
C THR A 85 18.60 -3.00 -4.72
N ALA A 86 17.34 -2.61 -4.89
CA ALA A 86 16.80 -2.07 -6.13
C ALA A 86 16.84 -0.53 -6.23
N ILE A 87 17.07 0.16 -5.11
CA ILE A 87 17.32 1.60 -5.01
C ILE A 87 18.82 1.89 -4.91
#